data_AF-A0A5B8S2J5-F1
#
_entry.id   AF-A0A5B8S2J5-F1
#
_cell.length_a   1.000
_cell.length_b   1.000
_cell.length_c   1.000
_cell.angle_alpha   90.00
_cell.angle_beta   90.00
_cell.angle_gamma   90.00
#
_symmetry.space_group_name_H-M   'P 1'
#
loop_
_entity.id
_entity.type
_entity.pdbx_description
1 polymer ?
#
loop_
_entity_poly.entity_id
_entity_poly.type
_entity_poly.pdbx_seq_one_letter_code
_entity_poly.pdbx_strand_id
1 'polypeptide(L)'
;MAGQCRPSWHRSIAAMRLIRRAMQAMPGAMPRRLFTVLLLVGLAPVIWLREPVLPNDTQSVSAVSLPLTRDQAGLGPFRLTGAWDLSSPNRDFGGYSALVVSGPGRLSAFSDFGVRLDLPMPGQPGAVRIARLLPKYAGVKSSRDVEAAALDQDGVAVWLTLERRNTFMRTAPGQAKPEVFAAPELAGWPENSGPEAMTRLRDGRFLVIAEAGGPAHQGRLLPHAPDGTDRSWHFRYLAPAGYRPTDVAQLPDGRVLILLRELRWPMPPRFGTKLVLADPATIRRGQDWGGTMLASLDGTGLEENYEGLAIEPGPDGTLNAWLISDNNNAATQRTLLLRLQFRLSDLPPRGSQAKQKAPG
;
A
#
# COMPACT_ATOMS: atom_id res chain seq x y z
N MET A 1 0.71 -55.78 -18.88
CA MET A 1 1.59 -56.46 -17.89
C MET A 1 1.57 -55.68 -16.60
N ALA A 2 1.28 -56.38 -15.51
CA ALA A 2 1.12 -55.86 -14.16
C ALA A 2 2.47 -55.47 -13.52
N GLY A 3 2.41 -54.64 -12.48
CA GLY A 3 3.53 -54.35 -11.58
C GLY A 3 3.18 -53.31 -10.51
N GLN A 4 2.64 -53.80 -9.38
CA GLN A 4 2.21 -53.06 -8.19
C GLN A 4 3.37 -52.67 -7.23
N CYS A 5 3.12 -51.58 -6.48
CA CYS A 5 3.42 -51.29 -5.06
C CYS A 5 4.85 -51.27 -4.46
N ARG A 6 5.24 -50.05 -4.02
CA ARG A 6 5.64 -49.58 -2.64
C ARG A 6 6.68 -50.37 -1.80
N PRO A 7 7.31 -49.79 -0.73
CA PRO A 7 7.57 -48.37 -0.37
C PRO A 7 9.01 -48.10 0.17
N SER A 8 9.50 -46.86 0.08
CA SER A 8 10.81 -46.44 0.63
C SER A 8 10.74 -45.95 2.08
N TRP A 9 10.29 -46.80 3.01
CA TRP A 9 10.34 -46.52 4.46
C TRP A 9 11.74 -46.72 5.10
N HIS A 10 12.76 -47.12 4.32
CA HIS A 10 14.11 -47.40 4.84
C HIS A 10 15.08 -46.21 4.85
N ARG A 11 14.76 -45.08 4.21
CA ARG A 11 15.68 -43.91 4.18
C ARG A 11 15.58 -43.01 5.42
N SER A 12 14.45 -43.00 6.12
CA SER A 12 14.25 -42.11 7.29
C SER A 12 14.90 -42.62 8.59
N ILE A 13 15.04 -43.93 8.77
CA ILE A 13 15.66 -44.51 9.99
C ILE A 13 17.20 -44.38 9.96
N ALA A 14 17.80 -44.46 8.76
CA ALA A 14 19.24 -44.27 8.59
C ALA A 14 19.67 -42.81 8.83
N ALA A 15 18.89 -41.83 8.34
CA ALA A 15 19.14 -40.41 8.58
C ALA A 15 18.98 -40.02 10.06
N MET A 16 17.97 -40.54 10.76
CA MET A 16 17.78 -40.28 12.19
C MET A 16 18.85 -40.94 13.08
N ARG A 17 19.40 -42.10 12.69
CA ARG A 17 20.52 -42.74 13.40
C ARG A 17 21.86 -42.01 13.19
N LEU A 18 22.08 -41.41 12.00
CA LEU A 18 23.26 -40.59 11.74
C LEU A 18 23.22 -39.28 12.55
N ILE A 19 22.06 -38.64 12.64
CA ILE A 19 21.87 -37.39 13.42
C ILE A 19 22.03 -37.65 14.93
N ARG A 20 21.48 -38.76 15.46
CA ARG A 20 21.69 -39.13 16.88
C ARG A 20 23.15 -39.46 17.21
N ARG A 21 23.89 -40.12 16.32
CA ARG A 21 25.33 -40.40 16.53
C ARG A 21 26.18 -39.12 16.42
N ALA A 22 25.82 -38.19 15.54
CA ALA A 22 26.48 -36.89 15.46
C ALA A 22 26.23 -36.00 16.70
N MET A 23 25.04 -36.08 17.32
CA MET A 23 24.74 -35.35 18.54
C MET A 23 25.35 -35.96 19.82
N GLN A 24 25.66 -37.26 19.83
CA GLN A 24 26.28 -37.94 20.98
C GLN A 24 27.82 -37.94 20.95
N ALA A 25 28.44 -37.52 19.84
CA ALA A 25 29.90 -37.48 19.67
C ALA A 25 30.50 -36.07 19.73
N MET A 26 29.81 -35.11 20.37
CA MET A 26 30.38 -33.77 20.61
C MET A 26 31.03 -33.70 22.00
N PRO A 27 32.36 -33.61 22.10
CA PRO A 27 33.03 -33.37 23.35
C PRO A 27 32.86 -31.90 23.75
N GLY A 28 32.23 -31.66 24.91
CA GLY A 28 32.15 -30.35 25.55
C GLY A 28 31.19 -29.37 24.87
N ALA A 29 30.40 -28.66 25.69
CA ALA A 29 29.58 -27.56 25.23
C ALA A 29 30.45 -26.56 24.46
N MET A 30 30.31 -26.52 23.13
CA MET A 30 30.97 -25.52 22.30
C MET A 30 30.55 -24.15 22.85
N PRO A 31 31.46 -23.31 23.36
CA PRO A 31 31.06 -22.06 23.99
C PRO A 31 30.32 -21.24 22.95
N ARG A 32 29.14 -20.71 23.29
CA ARG A 32 28.25 -19.93 22.39
C ARG A 32 29.02 -18.95 21.48
N ARG A 33 30.11 -18.39 22.00
CA ARG A 33 31.06 -17.50 21.30
C ARG A 33 31.71 -18.15 20.06
N LEU A 34 32.13 -19.41 20.11
CA LEU A 34 32.76 -20.11 18.99
C LEU A 34 31.75 -20.39 17.86
N PHE A 35 30.51 -20.74 18.21
CA PHE A 35 29.44 -20.94 17.22
C PHE A 35 29.04 -19.61 16.55
N THR A 36 28.93 -18.52 17.32
CA THR A 36 28.70 -17.17 16.77
C THR A 36 29.83 -16.74 15.85
N VAL A 37 31.09 -16.99 16.21
CA VAL A 37 32.25 -16.68 15.35
C VAL A 37 32.21 -17.49 14.07
N LEU A 38 31.93 -18.80 14.13
CA LEU A 38 31.80 -19.62 12.93
C LEU A 38 30.63 -19.21 12.04
N LEU A 39 29.51 -18.77 12.61
CA LEU A 39 28.37 -18.25 11.85
C LEU A 39 28.71 -16.92 11.16
N LEU A 40 29.40 -16.01 11.87
CA LEU A 40 29.87 -14.74 11.31
C LEU A 40 30.93 -14.95 10.22
N VAL A 41 31.87 -15.88 10.41
CA VAL A 41 32.91 -16.22 9.43
C VAL A 41 32.31 -16.98 8.25
N GLY A 42 31.27 -17.79 8.43
CA GLY A 42 30.55 -18.45 7.34
C GLY A 42 29.69 -17.49 6.52
N LEU A 43 29.15 -16.44 7.15
CA LEU A 43 28.40 -15.36 6.47
C LEU A 43 29.32 -14.30 5.86
N ALA A 44 30.55 -14.12 6.36
CA ALA A 44 31.48 -13.10 5.87
C ALA A 44 31.79 -13.22 4.37
N PRO A 45 32.06 -14.40 3.78
CA PRO A 45 32.19 -14.57 2.34
C PRO A 45 30.91 -14.18 1.57
N VAL A 46 29.73 -14.50 2.11
CA VAL A 46 28.44 -14.14 1.48
C VAL A 46 28.17 -12.63 1.51
N ILE A 47 28.74 -11.94 2.50
CA ILE A 47 28.63 -10.49 2.66
C ILE A 47 29.71 -9.74 1.85
N TRP A 48 30.94 -10.27 1.79
CA TRP A 48 32.10 -9.62 1.19
C TRP A 48 32.41 -10.05 -0.26
N LEU A 49 31.97 -11.23 -0.71
CA LEU A 49 32.11 -11.69 -2.11
C LEU A 49 30.85 -11.42 -2.94
N ARG A 50 29.87 -10.68 -2.42
CA ARG A 50 28.81 -10.16 -3.28
C ARG A 50 29.45 -9.11 -4.18
N GLU A 51 29.60 -9.48 -5.45
CA GLU A 51 29.83 -8.49 -6.50
C GLU A 51 28.77 -7.38 -6.32
N PRO A 52 29.17 -6.10 -6.37
CA PRO A 52 28.20 -5.02 -6.32
C PRO A 52 27.24 -5.22 -7.48
N VAL A 53 25.98 -5.54 -7.19
CA VAL A 53 24.94 -5.61 -8.21
C VAL A 53 24.93 -4.24 -8.86
N LEU A 54 25.33 -4.20 -10.13
CA LEU A 54 25.35 -2.94 -10.88
C LEU A 54 23.95 -2.35 -10.82
N PRO A 55 23.82 -1.06 -10.49
CA PRO A 55 22.52 -0.44 -10.45
C PRO A 55 21.87 -0.54 -11.82
N ASN A 56 20.67 -1.11 -11.86
CA ASN A 56 19.88 -1.22 -13.06
C ASN A 56 18.83 -0.10 -13.07
N ASP A 57 18.79 0.69 -14.14
CA ASP A 57 17.87 1.81 -14.32
C ASP A 57 16.85 1.56 -15.44
N THR A 58 16.66 0.30 -15.83
CA THR A 58 15.76 -0.09 -16.93
C THR A 58 14.35 0.41 -16.64
N GLN A 59 13.74 1.03 -17.63
CA GLN A 59 12.39 1.57 -17.54
C GLN A 59 11.39 0.48 -17.94
N SER A 60 11.36 -0.61 -17.16
CA SER A 60 10.49 -1.76 -17.40
C SER A 60 9.84 -2.24 -16.11
N VAL A 61 8.61 -2.73 -16.22
CA VAL A 61 7.90 -3.45 -15.17
C VAL A 61 7.30 -4.69 -15.80
N SER A 62 7.51 -5.83 -15.17
CA SER A 62 6.80 -7.08 -15.46
C SER A 62 5.58 -7.17 -14.57
N ALA A 63 4.41 -7.41 -15.16
CA ALA A 63 3.16 -7.64 -14.44
C ALA A 63 2.69 -9.08 -14.68
N VAL A 64 2.99 -9.98 -13.74
CA VAL A 64 2.64 -11.39 -13.85
C VAL A 64 1.25 -11.60 -13.26
N SER A 65 0.30 -12.06 -14.07
CA SER A 65 -1.06 -12.35 -13.57
C SER A 65 -1.02 -13.48 -12.54
N LEU A 66 -1.65 -13.25 -11.39
CA LEU A 66 -1.88 -14.27 -10.39
C LEU A 66 -3.15 -15.06 -10.72
N PRO A 67 -3.18 -16.37 -10.45
CA PRO A 67 -4.38 -17.17 -10.64
C PRO A 67 -5.47 -16.71 -9.67
N LEU A 68 -6.60 -16.26 -10.22
CA LEU A 68 -7.77 -15.91 -9.42
C LEU A 68 -8.58 -17.19 -9.17
N THR A 69 -8.68 -17.61 -7.91
CA THR A 69 -9.65 -18.63 -7.52
C THR A 69 -11.06 -18.04 -7.63
N ARG A 70 -12.01 -18.81 -8.18
CA ARG A 70 -13.41 -18.36 -8.35
C ARG A 70 -14.11 -18.00 -7.05
N ASP A 71 -13.58 -18.47 -5.92
CA ASP A 71 -14.11 -18.23 -4.59
C ASP A 71 -13.28 -17.14 -3.90
N GLN A 72 -13.80 -15.91 -3.93
CA GLN A 72 -13.30 -14.76 -3.18
C GLN A 72 -14.39 -14.26 -2.23
N ALA A 73 -14.95 -15.20 -1.47
CA ALA A 73 -15.89 -14.92 -0.41
C ALA A 73 -15.37 -13.75 0.46
N GLY A 74 -16.21 -12.74 0.71
CA GLY A 74 -15.86 -11.60 1.57
C GLY A 74 -15.52 -10.28 0.86
N LEU A 75 -15.50 -10.24 -0.48
CA LEU A 75 -15.31 -8.99 -1.24
C LEU A 75 -16.57 -8.13 -1.38
N GLY A 76 -17.67 -8.49 -0.72
CA GLY A 76 -18.91 -7.70 -0.71
C GLY A 76 -19.39 -7.34 -2.12
N PRO A 77 -19.55 -6.05 -2.48
CA PRO A 77 -20.03 -5.63 -3.79
C PRO A 77 -18.96 -5.72 -4.91
N PHE A 78 -17.72 -6.05 -4.57
CA PHE A 78 -16.61 -6.05 -5.52
C PHE A 78 -16.39 -7.43 -6.13
N ARG A 79 -16.04 -7.43 -7.42
CA ARG A 79 -15.51 -8.59 -8.13
C ARG A 79 -14.04 -8.36 -8.42
N LEU A 80 -13.13 -9.21 -7.93
CA LEU A 80 -11.74 -9.16 -8.39
C LEU A 80 -11.66 -9.63 -9.83
N THR A 81 -11.21 -8.73 -10.70
CA THR A 81 -11.08 -8.99 -12.14
C THR A 81 -9.63 -8.97 -12.60
N GLY A 82 -8.69 -8.83 -11.66
CA GLY A 82 -7.28 -8.93 -11.93
C GLY A 82 -6.45 -8.79 -10.66
N ALA A 83 -5.37 -9.57 -10.60
CA ALA A 83 -4.33 -9.47 -9.59
C ALA A 83 -3.00 -9.72 -10.31
N TRP A 84 -2.04 -8.84 -10.14
CA TRP A 84 -0.73 -8.92 -10.78
C TRP A 84 0.37 -8.73 -9.77
N ASP A 85 1.39 -9.59 -9.84
CA ASP A 85 2.66 -9.39 -9.14
C ASP A 85 3.57 -8.53 -10.02
N LEU A 86 3.86 -7.32 -9.54
CA LEU A 86 4.68 -6.35 -10.24
C LEU A 86 6.14 -6.49 -9.80
N SER A 87 7.04 -6.60 -10.78
CA SER A 87 8.48 -6.62 -10.55
C SER A 87 9.22 -5.77 -11.56
N SER A 88 10.35 -5.21 -11.14
CA SER A 88 11.27 -4.51 -12.02
C SER A 88 12.69 -4.77 -11.58
N PRO A 89 13.64 -4.89 -12.52
CA PRO A 89 15.05 -4.89 -12.15
C PRO A 89 15.53 -3.47 -11.80
N ASN A 90 14.70 -2.42 -12.01
CA ASN A 90 15.07 -1.05 -11.69
C ASN A 90 15.32 -0.87 -10.19
N ARG A 91 16.47 -0.29 -9.82
CA ARG A 91 16.86 -0.07 -8.42
C ARG A 91 15.93 0.86 -7.62
N ASP A 92 15.17 1.69 -8.32
CA ASP A 92 14.24 2.65 -7.73
C ASP A 92 12.79 2.11 -7.69
N PHE A 93 12.57 0.82 -7.99
CA PHE A 93 11.24 0.18 -7.93
C PHE A 93 10.92 -0.39 -6.54
N GLY A 94 9.71 -0.14 -6.04
CA GLY A 94 9.21 -0.64 -4.77
C GLY A 94 8.74 0.51 -3.86
N GLY A 95 8.27 0.21 -2.65
CA GLY A 95 7.94 1.26 -1.68
C GLY A 95 6.64 2.03 -1.92
N TYR A 96 5.65 1.49 -2.66
CA TYR A 96 4.54 2.31 -3.19
C TYR A 96 3.42 2.56 -2.17
N SER A 97 3.25 3.83 -1.80
CA SER A 97 2.28 4.28 -0.79
C SER A 97 1.15 5.13 -1.36
N ALA A 98 1.13 5.42 -2.67
CA ALA A 98 -0.01 6.11 -3.29
C ALA A 98 -0.23 5.71 -4.74
N LEU A 99 -1.47 5.83 -5.23
CA LEU A 99 -1.85 5.46 -6.60
C LEU A 99 -2.88 6.45 -7.18
N VAL A 100 -2.69 6.85 -8.43
CA VAL A 100 -3.67 7.65 -9.19
C VAL A 100 -3.87 7.11 -10.60
N VAL A 101 -5.06 7.32 -11.15
CA VAL A 101 -5.33 7.13 -12.58
C VAL A 101 -4.86 8.37 -13.33
N SER A 102 -3.63 8.34 -13.85
CA SER A 102 -3.00 9.52 -14.49
C SER A 102 -3.45 9.79 -15.92
N GLY A 103 -4.35 8.96 -16.44
CA GLY A 103 -4.96 9.13 -17.76
C GLY A 103 -5.63 7.83 -18.22
N PRO A 104 -6.29 7.85 -19.39
CA PRO A 104 -6.92 6.66 -19.94
C PRO A 104 -5.94 5.49 -20.05
N GLY A 105 -6.27 4.36 -19.42
CA GLY A 105 -5.43 3.16 -19.44
C GLY A 105 -4.08 3.30 -18.73
N ARG A 106 -3.87 4.36 -17.92
CA ARG A 106 -2.59 4.61 -17.24
C ARG A 106 -2.75 4.80 -15.74
N LEU A 107 -1.75 4.31 -15.02
CA LEU A 107 -1.60 4.51 -13.59
C LEU A 107 -0.30 5.26 -13.30
N SER A 108 -0.29 6.01 -12.21
CA SER A 108 0.93 6.52 -11.59
C SER A 108 0.94 6.13 -10.12
N ALA A 109 1.97 5.43 -9.69
CA ALA A 109 2.23 5.10 -8.29
C ALA A 109 3.36 5.96 -7.74
N PHE A 110 3.30 6.28 -6.46
CA PHE A 110 4.32 7.06 -5.76
C PHE A 110 4.83 6.28 -4.57
N SER A 111 6.15 6.34 -4.37
CA SER A 111 6.83 5.62 -3.29
C SER A 111 7.29 6.54 -2.17
N ASP A 112 7.30 6.00 -0.95
CA ASP A 112 7.93 6.50 0.28
C ASP A 112 9.41 6.92 0.09
N PHE A 113 10.11 6.41 -0.92
CA PHE A 113 11.47 6.84 -1.27
C PHE A 113 11.51 8.01 -2.26
N GLY A 114 10.36 8.59 -2.60
CA GLY A 114 10.22 9.75 -3.49
C GLY A 114 10.38 9.40 -4.95
N VAL A 115 9.89 8.22 -5.35
CA VAL A 115 9.91 7.73 -6.74
C VAL A 115 8.50 7.73 -7.31
N ARG A 116 8.36 8.16 -8.56
CA ARG A 116 7.16 8.00 -9.36
C ARG A 116 7.36 6.86 -10.35
N LEU A 117 6.42 5.92 -10.34
CA LEU A 117 6.25 4.92 -11.37
C LEU A 117 5.03 5.29 -12.22
N ASP A 118 5.24 5.59 -13.49
CA ASP A 118 4.17 5.61 -14.49
C ASP A 118 4.15 4.28 -15.25
N LEU A 119 2.99 3.65 -15.34
CA LEU A 119 2.82 2.38 -16.05
C LEU A 119 1.49 2.35 -16.81
N PRO A 120 1.43 1.65 -17.96
CA PRO A 120 0.14 1.26 -18.51
C PRO A 120 -0.57 0.31 -17.55
N MET A 121 -1.90 0.37 -17.50
CA MET A 121 -2.68 -0.66 -16.83
C MET A 121 -2.38 -2.03 -17.47
N PRO A 122 -2.39 -3.14 -16.70
CA PRO A 122 -2.13 -4.46 -17.25
C PRO A 122 -3.00 -4.78 -18.47
N GLY A 123 -2.35 -5.17 -19.57
CA GLY A 123 -3.01 -5.43 -20.86
C GLY A 123 -3.15 -4.22 -21.79
N GLN A 124 -2.82 -3.01 -21.33
CA GLN A 124 -2.72 -1.82 -22.17
C GLN A 124 -1.30 -1.62 -22.70
N PRO A 125 -1.12 -1.09 -23.92
CA PRO A 125 0.19 -0.69 -24.41
C PRO A 125 0.64 0.60 -23.73
N GLY A 126 1.95 0.78 -23.58
CA GLY A 126 2.51 2.04 -23.10
C GLY A 126 3.92 1.89 -22.56
N ALA A 127 4.62 3.02 -22.49
CA ALA A 127 5.93 3.07 -21.86
C ALA A 127 5.80 3.08 -20.33
N VAL A 128 6.73 2.39 -19.67
CA VAL A 128 6.97 2.51 -18.24
C VAL A 128 7.97 3.65 -18.02
N ARG A 129 7.75 4.44 -16.97
CA ARG A 129 8.69 5.46 -16.50
C ARG A 129 8.86 5.32 -14.99
N ILE A 130 10.09 5.16 -14.53
CA ILE A 130 10.48 5.16 -13.12
C ILE A 130 11.44 6.33 -12.93
N ALA A 131 10.99 7.36 -12.20
CA ALA A 131 11.74 8.59 -12.02
C ALA A 131 11.60 9.13 -10.61
N ARG A 132 12.71 9.58 -10.03
CA ARG A 132 12.69 10.28 -8.74
C ARG A 132 11.99 11.64 -8.88
N LEU A 133 11.14 11.96 -7.92
CA LEU A 133 10.41 13.23 -7.83
C LEU A 133 11.34 14.42 -7.51
N LEU A 134 12.41 14.13 -6.76
CA LEU A 134 13.41 15.12 -6.35
C LEU A 134 14.82 14.61 -6.70
N PRO A 135 15.73 15.47 -7.19
CA PRO A 135 17.11 15.09 -7.40
C PRO A 135 17.81 14.67 -6.10
N LYS A 136 18.86 13.84 -6.20
CA LYS A 136 19.74 13.53 -5.07
C LYS A 136 20.52 14.79 -4.65
N TYR A 137 19.96 15.60 -3.77
CA TYR A 137 20.77 16.48 -2.94
C TYR A 137 21.31 15.67 -1.76
N ALA A 138 22.62 15.71 -1.57
CA ALA A 138 23.30 15.02 -0.48
C ALA A 138 22.70 15.46 0.86
N GLY A 139 22.04 14.52 1.58
CA GLY A 139 21.76 14.68 3.01
C GLY A 139 20.29 14.84 3.45
N VAL A 140 19.30 15.00 2.55
CA VAL A 140 17.90 15.14 2.97
C VAL A 140 17.09 13.90 2.61
N LYS A 141 17.18 12.87 3.47
CA LYS A 141 16.40 11.62 3.35
C LYS A 141 14.92 11.85 3.67
N SER A 142 14.60 12.81 4.53
CA SER A 142 13.24 13.12 5.02
C SER A 142 12.36 13.96 4.09
N SER A 143 12.78 14.24 2.84
CA SER A 143 11.98 15.03 1.88
C SER A 143 11.31 14.15 0.83
N ARG A 144 11.13 12.85 1.10
CA ARG A 144 10.79 11.85 0.09
C ARG A 144 9.70 10.86 0.49
N ASP A 145 9.35 10.76 1.78
CA ASP A 145 8.27 9.91 2.31
C ASP A 145 6.92 10.37 1.74
N VAL A 146 6.60 9.96 0.51
CA VAL A 146 5.29 10.23 -0.09
C VAL A 146 4.31 9.22 0.47
N GLU A 147 3.29 9.69 1.18
CA GLU A 147 2.29 8.81 1.82
C GLU A 147 0.94 8.81 1.13
N ALA A 148 0.60 9.88 0.40
CA ALA A 148 -0.67 9.97 -0.31
C ALA A 148 -0.55 10.89 -1.53
N ALA A 149 -1.42 10.67 -2.52
CA ALA A 149 -1.43 11.44 -3.76
C ALA A 149 -2.85 11.81 -4.21
N ALA A 150 -3.03 13.04 -4.65
CA ALA A 150 -4.27 13.51 -5.27
C ALA A 150 -3.95 14.26 -6.57
N LEU A 151 -4.63 13.91 -7.66
CA LEU A 151 -4.53 14.70 -8.89
C LEU A 151 -5.10 16.10 -8.67
N ASP A 152 -4.42 17.08 -9.25
CA ASP A 152 -4.90 18.44 -9.32
C ASP A 152 -6.05 18.58 -10.32
N GLN A 153 -6.69 19.75 -10.36
CA GLN A 153 -7.83 20.02 -11.25
C GLN A 153 -7.49 19.84 -12.74
N ASP A 154 -6.24 20.06 -13.12
CA ASP A 154 -5.76 19.88 -14.50
C ASP A 154 -5.61 18.41 -14.91
N GLY A 155 -5.68 17.47 -13.96
CA GLY A 155 -5.47 16.04 -14.17
C GLY A 155 -4.03 15.65 -14.52
N VAL A 156 -3.07 16.57 -14.39
CA VAL A 156 -1.66 16.40 -14.76
C VAL A 156 -0.75 16.59 -13.56
N ALA A 157 -0.91 17.71 -12.85
CA ALA A 157 -0.22 17.95 -11.61
C ALA A 157 -0.77 17.03 -10.51
N VAL A 158 0.09 16.72 -9.55
CA VAL A 158 -0.25 15.88 -8.41
C VAL A 158 0.16 16.60 -7.13
N TRP A 159 -0.74 16.60 -6.17
CA TRP A 159 -0.51 16.95 -4.78
C TRP A 159 -0.09 15.69 -4.03
N LEU A 160 0.97 15.80 -3.25
CA LEU A 160 1.53 14.73 -2.44
C LEU A 160 1.58 15.18 -0.98
N THR A 161 1.34 14.26 -0.07
CA THR A 161 1.68 14.44 1.34
C THR A 161 3.08 13.91 1.60
N LEU A 162 3.86 14.59 2.43
CA LEU A 162 5.20 14.16 2.82
C LEU A 162 5.25 13.83 4.32
N GLU A 163 5.48 12.56 4.69
CA GLU A 163 5.71 12.13 6.07
C GLU A 163 6.97 12.80 6.65
N ARG A 164 7.09 12.81 7.99
CA ARG A 164 8.11 13.51 8.80
C ARG A 164 8.11 15.02 8.73
N ARG A 165 7.80 15.60 7.57
CA ARG A 165 7.63 17.04 7.41
C ARG A 165 6.21 17.50 7.70
N ASN A 166 5.23 16.62 7.50
CA ASN A 166 3.81 16.96 7.54
C ASN A 166 3.56 18.19 6.66
N THR A 167 4.01 18.12 5.40
CA THR A 167 3.88 19.19 4.40
C THR A 167 3.26 18.66 3.12
N PHE A 168 2.75 19.57 2.29
CA PHE A 168 2.27 19.23 0.95
C PHE A 168 3.32 19.57 -0.11
N MET A 169 3.40 18.74 -1.14
CA MET A 169 4.20 18.99 -2.33
C MET A 169 3.32 18.95 -3.56
N ARG A 170 3.50 19.88 -4.50
CA ARG A 170 2.87 19.86 -5.82
C ARG A 170 3.92 19.66 -6.89
N THR A 171 3.67 18.74 -7.82
CA THR A 171 4.57 18.47 -8.92
C THR A 171 3.83 17.99 -10.16
N ALA A 172 4.43 18.16 -11.33
CA ALA A 172 3.95 17.64 -12.60
C ALA A 172 5.05 16.80 -13.29
N PRO A 173 4.69 15.90 -14.22
CA PRO A 173 5.67 15.20 -15.03
C PRO A 173 6.69 16.16 -15.68
N GLY A 174 7.99 15.89 -15.48
CA GLY A 174 9.06 16.72 -16.06
C GLY A 174 9.37 18.02 -15.32
N GLN A 175 8.62 18.37 -14.27
CA GLN A 175 8.91 19.54 -13.46
C GLN A 175 10.22 19.34 -12.66
N ALA A 176 11.23 20.17 -12.95
CA ALA A 176 12.56 20.03 -12.34
C ALA A 176 12.58 20.37 -10.84
N LYS A 177 11.69 21.27 -10.40
CA LYS A 177 11.56 21.72 -9.01
C LYS A 177 10.10 21.66 -8.57
N PRO A 178 9.72 20.66 -7.78
CA PRO A 178 8.42 20.64 -7.12
C PRO A 178 8.21 21.85 -6.21
N GLU A 179 6.95 22.23 -6.04
CA GLU A 179 6.52 23.26 -5.10
C GLU A 179 6.24 22.59 -3.75
N VAL A 180 6.72 23.17 -2.65
CA VAL A 180 6.48 22.64 -1.30
C VAL A 180 5.79 23.71 -0.48
N PHE A 181 4.69 23.33 0.16
CA PHE A 181 3.81 24.21 0.91
C PHE A 181 3.88 23.87 2.39
N ALA A 182 3.94 24.92 3.22
CA ALA A 182 3.75 24.76 4.65
C ALA A 182 2.31 24.30 4.91
N ALA A 183 2.12 23.42 5.90
CA ALA A 183 0.83 22.85 6.22
C ALA A 183 0.49 23.09 7.70
N PRO A 184 0.20 24.34 8.12
CA PRO A 184 -0.21 24.64 9.50
C PRO A 184 -1.41 23.80 9.97
N GLU A 185 -2.25 23.33 9.06
CA GLU A 185 -3.37 22.42 9.30
C GLU A 185 -2.94 21.03 9.79
N LEU A 186 -1.72 20.58 9.45
CA LEU A 186 -1.16 19.31 9.89
C LEU A 186 -0.32 19.46 11.17
N ALA A 187 -0.27 20.67 11.75
CA ALA A 187 0.48 20.92 12.97
C ALA A 187 0.03 20.02 14.12
N GLY A 188 1.00 19.41 14.80
CA GLY A 188 0.77 18.48 15.90
C GLY A 188 0.45 17.05 15.47
N TRP A 189 0.43 16.74 14.17
CA TRP A 189 0.45 15.35 13.71
C TRP A 189 1.82 14.75 14.00
N PRO A 190 1.89 13.47 14.40
CA PRO A 190 3.16 12.78 14.58
C PRO A 190 4.05 12.85 13.34
N GLU A 191 5.37 12.76 13.52
CA GLU A 191 6.30 12.72 12.39
C GLU A 191 6.13 11.46 11.55
N ASN A 192 5.81 10.32 12.18
CA ASN A 192 5.46 9.08 11.50
C ASN A 192 3.98 8.76 11.74
N SER A 193 3.30 8.07 10.82
CA SER A 193 1.86 7.85 10.84
C SER A 193 1.09 9.17 10.67
N GLY A 194 1.61 10.05 9.81
CA GLY A 194 1.11 11.39 9.55
C GLY A 194 -0.03 11.39 8.52
N PRO A 195 -0.01 12.26 7.49
CA PRO A 195 -1.06 12.37 6.47
C PRO A 195 -1.02 11.26 5.40
N GLU A 196 -1.70 10.15 5.66
CA GLU A 196 -1.58 8.95 4.83
C GLU A 196 -2.75 8.65 3.92
N ALA A 197 -3.90 9.29 4.10
CA ALA A 197 -4.95 9.21 3.11
C ALA A 197 -5.31 10.63 2.65
N MET A 198 -5.21 10.88 1.33
CA MET A 198 -5.56 12.18 0.76
C MET A 198 -6.31 12.04 -0.56
N THR A 199 -7.37 12.82 -0.74
CA THR A 199 -8.00 12.99 -2.06
C THR A 199 -8.52 14.40 -2.27
N ARG A 200 -8.46 14.87 -3.52
CA ARG A 200 -9.16 16.08 -3.98
C ARG A 200 -10.57 15.69 -4.38
N LEU A 201 -11.56 16.24 -3.68
CA LEU A 201 -12.97 16.08 -4.01
C LEU A 201 -13.31 16.88 -5.27
N ARG A 202 -14.31 16.44 -6.03
CA ARG A 202 -14.81 17.08 -7.25
C ARG A 202 -15.23 18.54 -7.05
N ASP A 203 -15.66 18.89 -5.84
CA ASP A 203 -16.02 20.27 -5.48
C ASP A 203 -14.81 21.16 -5.12
N GLY A 204 -13.59 20.64 -5.23
CA GLY A 204 -12.34 21.38 -5.02
C GLY A 204 -11.73 21.25 -3.64
N ARG A 205 -12.48 20.69 -2.67
CA ARG A 205 -11.99 20.47 -1.31
C ARG A 205 -10.96 19.35 -1.26
N PHE A 206 -10.05 19.40 -0.29
CA PHE A 206 -9.11 18.31 -0.01
C PHE A 206 -9.48 17.61 1.29
N LEU A 207 -9.68 16.29 1.21
CA LEU A 207 -9.86 15.43 2.36
C LEU A 207 -8.52 14.79 2.69
N VAL A 208 -8.06 14.96 3.93
CA VAL A 208 -6.82 14.36 4.45
C VAL A 208 -7.12 13.65 5.76
N ILE A 209 -6.61 12.44 5.94
CA ILE A 209 -6.79 11.63 7.16
C ILE A 209 -5.42 11.13 7.61
N ALA A 210 -5.15 11.21 8.91
CA ALA A 210 -3.93 10.70 9.50
C ALA A 210 -3.98 9.18 9.69
N GLU A 211 -2.84 8.48 9.58
CA GLU A 211 -2.73 7.05 9.95
C GLU A 211 -2.70 6.88 11.49
N ALA A 212 -2.09 7.84 12.19
CA ALA A 212 -2.04 7.85 13.64
C ALA A 212 -3.43 8.09 14.22
N GLY A 213 -3.93 7.04 14.85
CA GLY A 213 -5.16 7.05 15.61
C GLY A 213 -5.38 5.70 16.26
N GLY A 214 -6.06 5.71 17.39
CA GLY A 214 -6.65 4.49 17.95
C GLY A 214 -7.92 4.15 17.15
N PRO A 215 -9.10 4.10 17.79
CA PRO A 215 -10.35 3.99 17.04
C PRO A 215 -10.71 5.27 16.26
N ALA A 216 -10.07 6.40 16.58
CA ALA A 216 -10.35 7.71 16.01
C ALA A 216 -9.07 8.36 15.46
N HIS A 217 -9.04 8.59 14.15
CA HIS A 217 -7.95 9.15 13.38
C HIS A 217 -8.20 10.63 13.09
N GLN A 218 -7.17 11.47 13.15
CA GLN A 218 -7.37 12.90 12.87
C GLN A 218 -7.68 13.13 11.40
N GLY A 219 -8.69 13.95 11.12
CA GLY A 219 -9.06 14.34 9.76
C GLY A 219 -8.98 15.86 9.55
N ARG A 220 -8.66 16.26 8.32
CA ARG A 220 -8.70 17.63 7.82
C ARG A 220 -9.50 17.67 6.54
N LEU A 221 -10.41 18.63 6.45
CA LEU A 221 -11.13 18.94 5.21
C LEU A 221 -10.85 20.39 4.85
N LEU A 222 -9.98 20.58 3.87
CA LEU A 222 -9.59 21.90 3.38
C LEU A 222 -10.60 22.38 2.34
N PRO A 223 -10.97 23.67 2.35
CA PRO A 223 -11.91 24.22 1.37
C PRO A 223 -11.35 24.26 -0.06
N HIS A 224 -10.03 24.43 -0.19
CA HIS A 224 -9.32 24.44 -1.48
C HIS A 224 -8.02 23.62 -1.40
N ALA A 225 -7.14 23.82 -2.39
CA ALA A 225 -5.83 23.20 -2.43
C ALA A 225 -4.99 23.56 -1.19
N PRO A 226 -4.13 22.64 -0.72
CA PRO A 226 -3.31 22.87 0.47
C PRO A 226 -2.09 23.77 0.14
N ASP A 227 -2.37 25.04 -0.17
CA ASP A 227 -1.37 26.06 -0.48
C ASP A 227 -0.87 26.82 0.77
N GLY A 228 -1.34 26.41 1.96
CA GLY A 228 -1.00 26.98 3.26
C GLY A 228 -1.80 28.23 3.65
N THR A 229 -2.81 28.63 2.86
CA THR A 229 -3.60 29.85 3.13
C THR A 229 -4.90 29.58 3.90
N ASP A 230 -5.50 28.42 3.70
CA ASP A 230 -6.84 28.11 4.20
C ASP A 230 -6.86 27.43 5.57
N ARG A 231 -7.91 27.72 6.36
CA ARG A 231 -8.20 26.96 7.58
C ARG A 231 -9.06 25.74 7.27
N SER A 232 -8.52 24.56 7.57
CA SER A 232 -9.23 23.30 7.41
C SER A 232 -10.32 23.09 8.48
N TRP A 233 -11.32 22.26 8.15
CA TRP A 233 -12.22 21.70 9.16
C TRP A 233 -11.54 20.50 9.80
N HIS A 234 -11.53 20.47 11.14
CA HIS A 234 -11.06 19.31 11.88
C HIS A 234 -12.21 18.35 12.12
N PHE A 235 -11.97 17.05 12.00
CA PHE A 235 -12.91 15.99 12.37
C PHE A 235 -12.11 14.75 12.83
N ARG A 236 -12.80 13.70 13.28
CA ARG A 236 -12.15 12.42 13.60
C ARG A 236 -12.75 11.30 12.74
N TYR A 237 -11.93 10.60 11.98
CA TYR A 237 -12.36 9.42 11.24
C TYR A 237 -12.39 8.18 12.15
N LEU A 238 -13.54 7.53 12.27
CA LEU A 238 -13.70 6.31 13.05
C LEU A 238 -13.40 5.08 12.18
N ALA A 239 -12.25 4.46 12.40
CA ALA A 239 -11.86 3.24 11.72
C ALA A 239 -12.37 2.00 12.49
N PRO A 240 -12.65 0.87 11.81
CA PRO A 240 -12.81 -0.42 12.46
C PRO A 240 -11.61 -0.73 13.38
N ALA A 241 -11.88 -1.40 14.51
CA ALA A 241 -10.84 -1.72 15.50
C ALA A 241 -9.65 -2.46 14.87
N GLY A 242 -8.43 -1.99 15.16
CA GLY A 242 -7.17 -2.55 14.64
C GLY A 242 -6.75 -2.00 13.26
N TYR A 243 -7.65 -1.34 12.53
CA TYR A 243 -7.39 -0.84 11.20
C TYR A 243 -7.07 0.65 11.19
N ARG A 244 -6.19 1.04 10.27
CA ARG A 244 -5.77 2.42 10.02
C ARG A 244 -5.98 2.80 8.57
N PRO A 245 -6.32 4.05 8.25
CA PRO A 245 -6.45 4.52 6.88
C PRO A 245 -5.09 4.64 6.21
N THR A 246 -5.00 4.12 4.99
CA THR A 246 -3.78 4.18 4.16
C THR A 246 -4.01 4.81 2.80
N ASP A 247 -5.25 4.95 2.33
CA ASP A 247 -5.57 5.83 1.19
C ASP A 247 -7.06 6.15 1.12
N VAL A 248 -7.46 7.11 0.29
CA VAL A 248 -8.85 7.48 0.02
C VAL A 248 -9.03 7.94 -1.42
N ALA A 249 -10.11 7.50 -2.07
CA ALA A 249 -10.43 7.91 -3.43
C ALA A 249 -11.92 8.20 -3.62
N GLN A 250 -12.24 9.28 -4.33
CA GLN A 250 -13.62 9.70 -4.57
C GLN A 250 -14.29 8.92 -5.71
N LEU A 251 -15.50 8.46 -5.44
CA LEU A 251 -16.41 7.86 -6.40
C LEU A 251 -17.14 8.94 -7.23
N PRO A 252 -17.70 8.59 -8.41
CA PRO A 252 -18.43 9.56 -9.24
C PRO A 252 -19.65 10.19 -8.57
N ASP A 253 -20.27 9.52 -7.61
CA ASP A 253 -21.43 10.05 -6.87
C ASP A 253 -21.06 10.95 -5.69
N GLY A 254 -19.76 11.25 -5.51
CA GLY A 254 -19.24 12.14 -4.48
C GLY A 254 -18.88 11.46 -3.16
N ARG A 255 -19.29 10.20 -2.94
CA ARG A 255 -18.81 9.39 -1.81
C ARG A 255 -17.34 9.01 -2.01
N VAL A 256 -16.70 8.49 -0.98
CA VAL A 256 -15.31 8.03 -1.04
C VAL A 256 -15.20 6.57 -0.62
N LEU A 257 -14.27 5.85 -1.25
CA LEU A 257 -13.73 4.61 -0.71
C LEU A 257 -12.47 4.93 0.07
N ILE A 258 -12.37 4.38 1.27
CA ILE A 258 -11.22 4.50 2.16
C ILE A 258 -10.58 3.10 2.24
N LEU A 259 -9.31 3.03 1.90
CA LEU A 259 -8.47 1.86 2.05
C LEU A 259 -7.92 1.81 3.47
N LEU A 260 -8.09 0.66 4.11
CA LEU A 260 -7.63 0.45 5.47
C LEU A 260 -6.72 -0.75 5.57
N ARG A 261 -5.75 -0.66 6.47
CA ARG A 261 -4.78 -1.69 6.77
C ARG A 261 -4.71 -2.02 8.25
N GLU A 262 -4.47 -3.28 8.58
CA GLU A 262 -4.09 -3.75 9.90
C GLU A 262 -2.77 -4.52 9.83
N LEU A 263 -1.81 -4.20 10.71
CA LEU A 263 -0.56 -4.95 10.86
C LEU A 263 -0.74 -6.06 11.91
N ARG A 264 -0.48 -7.31 11.55
CA ARG A 264 -0.66 -8.50 12.40
C ARG A 264 0.69 -9.20 12.66
N TRP A 265 0.90 -9.56 13.92
CA TRP A 265 2.08 -10.28 14.44
C TRP A 265 1.78 -11.79 14.60
N PRO A 266 2.79 -12.70 14.59
CA PRO A 266 4.25 -12.49 14.62
C PRO A 266 4.91 -12.37 13.23
N MET A 267 6.25 -12.22 13.19
CA MET A 267 7.04 -12.11 11.95
C MET A 267 7.08 -13.43 11.13
N PRO A 268 7.04 -13.38 9.78
CA PRO A 268 6.87 -12.18 8.95
C PRO A 268 5.47 -11.56 9.12
N PRO A 269 5.35 -10.22 9.04
CA PRO A 269 4.10 -9.54 9.32
C PRO A 269 3.04 -9.99 8.32
N ARG A 270 1.80 -10.09 8.80
CA ARG A 270 0.63 -10.27 7.95
C ARG A 270 -0.18 -8.99 7.94
N PHE A 271 -0.90 -8.76 6.86
CA PHE A 271 -1.73 -7.58 6.70
C PHE A 271 -3.20 -7.98 6.64
N GLY A 272 -4.05 -7.24 7.33
CA GLY A 272 -5.48 -7.21 7.04
C GLY A 272 -5.78 -6.03 6.15
N THR A 273 -6.72 -6.16 5.22
CA THR A 273 -7.12 -5.06 4.33
C THR A 273 -8.63 -4.96 4.24
N LYS A 274 -9.14 -3.74 4.39
CA LYS A 274 -10.58 -3.44 4.31
C LYS A 274 -10.85 -2.25 3.42
N LEU A 275 -12.04 -2.24 2.83
CA LEU A 275 -12.58 -1.09 2.11
C LEU A 275 -13.82 -0.57 2.83
N VAL A 276 -13.84 0.73 3.09
CA VAL A 276 -14.95 1.42 3.74
C VAL A 276 -15.53 2.47 2.79
N LEU A 277 -16.86 2.52 2.71
CA LEU A 277 -17.58 3.57 1.99
C LEU A 277 -18.02 4.66 2.96
N ALA A 278 -17.65 5.89 2.69
CA ALA A 278 -18.04 7.04 3.50
C ALA A 278 -18.55 8.19 2.61
N ASP A 279 -19.37 9.07 3.18
CA ASP A 279 -19.92 10.23 2.48
C ASP A 279 -19.28 11.52 3.05
N PRO A 280 -18.38 12.20 2.32
CA PRO A 280 -17.78 13.44 2.79
C PRO A 280 -18.79 14.56 3.05
N ALA A 281 -20.01 14.50 2.50
CA ALA A 281 -21.06 15.48 2.75
C ALA A 281 -21.59 15.42 4.20
N THR A 282 -21.33 14.35 4.94
CA THR A 282 -21.76 14.20 6.34
C THR A 282 -20.69 14.67 7.33
N ILE A 283 -19.50 15.07 6.88
CA ILE A 283 -18.44 15.60 7.74
C ILE A 283 -18.92 16.88 8.41
N ARG A 284 -18.78 16.95 9.74
CA ARG A 284 -19.06 18.12 10.56
C ARG A 284 -17.84 18.51 11.37
N ARG A 285 -17.63 19.82 11.55
CA ARG A 285 -16.49 20.36 12.33
C ARG A 285 -16.50 19.81 13.76
N GLY A 286 -15.35 19.29 14.19
CA GLY A 286 -15.11 18.75 15.53
C GLY A 286 -15.86 17.46 15.84
N GLN A 287 -16.54 16.85 14.87
CA GLN A 287 -17.33 15.64 15.08
C GLN A 287 -16.65 14.40 14.51
N ASP A 288 -17.19 13.26 14.91
CA ASP A 288 -16.80 11.97 14.38
C ASP A 288 -17.43 11.74 13.01
N TRP A 289 -16.66 11.12 12.13
CA TRP A 289 -17.06 10.73 10.79
C TRP A 289 -16.70 9.27 10.57
N GLY A 290 -17.62 8.49 10.03
CA GLY A 290 -17.44 7.07 9.81
C GLY A 290 -18.07 6.62 8.50
N GLY A 291 -17.88 5.35 8.19
CA GLY A 291 -18.40 4.75 6.97
C GLY A 291 -18.89 3.33 7.19
N THR A 292 -19.40 2.74 6.11
CA THR A 292 -19.86 1.35 6.06
C THR A 292 -18.76 0.48 5.48
N MET A 293 -18.35 -0.56 6.21
CA MET A 293 -17.43 -1.57 5.69
C MET A 293 -18.08 -2.31 4.52
N LEU A 294 -17.39 -2.35 3.38
CA LEU A 294 -17.87 -3.03 2.18
C LEU A 294 -17.22 -4.38 1.97
N ALA A 295 -15.91 -4.49 2.22
CA ALA A 295 -15.12 -5.67 1.88
C ALA A 295 -13.93 -5.86 2.80
N SER A 296 -13.46 -7.10 2.85
CA SER A 296 -12.24 -7.53 3.53
C SER A 296 -11.45 -8.44 2.59
N LEU A 297 -10.14 -8.22 2.44
CA LEU A 297 -9.25 -9.15 1.72
C LEU A 297 -8.73 -10.28 2.63
N ASP A 298 -9.08 -10.27 3.91
CA ASP A 298 -8.70 -11.33 4.84
C ASP A 298 -9.20 -12.70 4.38
N GLY A 299 -8.30 -13.69 4.39
CA GLY A 299 -8.57 -15.06 3.97
C GLY A 299 -8.58 -15.28 2.46
N THR A 300 -8.28 -14.26 1.65
CA THR A 300 -8.32 -14.37 0.18
C THR A 300 -7.01 -14.90 -0.42
N GLY A 301 -5.92 -14.94 0.34
CA GLY A 301 -4.57 -15.24 -0.17
C GLY A 301 -3.91 -14.06 -0.89
N LEU A 302 -4.55 -12.89 -0.87
CA LEU A 302 -4.09 -11.64 -1.48
C LEU A 302 -3.76 -10.57 -0.44
N GLU A 303 -3.71 -10.94 0.84
CA GLU A 303 -3.32 -10.07 1.94
C GLU A 303 -1.89 -9.54 1.76
N GLU A 304 -1.75 -8.22 1.68
CA GLU A 304 -0.47 -7.53 1.48
C GLU A 304 -0.58 -6.10 2.03
N ASN A 305 0.54 -5.35 2.08
CA ASN A 305 0.58 -3.98 2.61
C ASN A 305 -0.04 -2.96 1.64
N TYR A 306 -1.36 -3.01 1.40
CA TYR A 306 -2.02 -2.08 0.48
C TYR A 306 -2.05 -0.65 1.02
N GLU A 307 -1.47 0.26 0.26
CA GLU A 307 -1.32 1.67 0.62
C GLU A 307 -1.75 2.62 -0.51
N GLY A 308 -1.96 2.16 -1.74
CA GLY A 308 -2.55 3.01 -2.79
C GLY A 308 -3.91 2.52 -3.27
N LEU A 309 -4.83 3.47 -3.50
CA LEU A 309 -6.19 3.27 -4.01
C LEU A 309 -6.53 4.29 -5.10
N ALA A 310 -6.94 3.82 -6.27
CA ALA A 310 -7.42 4.70 -7.33
C ALA A 310 -8.75 4.22 -7.93
N ILE A 311 -9.61 5.15 -8.34
CA ILE A 311 -10.90 4.84 -8.97
C ILE A 311 -10.84 5.22 -10.46
N GLU A 312 -11.02 4.22 -11.31
CA GLU A 312 -11.11 4.39 -12.76
C GLU A 312 -12.56 4.16 -13.21
N PRO A 313 -13.20 5.15 -13.85
CA PRO A 313 -14.45 4.94 -14.56
C PRO A 313 -14.26 4.01 -15.76
N GLY A 314 -15.03 2.92 -15.81
CA GLY A 314 -15.12 2.00 -16.93
C GLY A 314 -16.33 2.26 -17.82
N PRO A 315 -16.49 1.49 -18.91
CA PRO A 315 -17.66 1.57 -19.77
C PRO A 315 -18.95 1.17 -19.03
N ASP A 316 -20.08 1.67 -19.53
CA ASP A 316 -21.43 1.30 -19.09
C ASP A 316 -21.70 1.49 -17.58
N GLY A 317 -21.06 2.49 -16.96
CA GLY A 317 -21.22 2.81 -15.54
C GLY A 317 -20.49 1.85 -14.58
N THR A 318 -19.62 0.99 -15.12
CA THR A 318 -18.68 0.18 -14.34
C THR A 318 -17.64 1.08 -13.68
N LEU A 319 -17.17 0.71 -12.49
CA LEU A 319 -16.02 1.29 -11.82
C LEU A 319 -14.98 0.21 -11.53
N ASN A 320 -13.71 0.57 -11.68
CA ASN A 320 -12.58 -0.23 -11.24
C ASN A 320 -11.90 0.50 -10.07
N ALA A 321 -11.86 -0.13 -8.90
CA ALA A 321 -10.95 0.24 -7.84
C ALA A 321 -9.63 -0.50 -8.04
N TRP A 322 -8.55 0.25 -8.21
CA TRP A 322 -7.19 -0.24 -8.30
C TRP A 322 -6.51 -0.13 -6.95
N LEU A 323 -5.88 -1.20 -6.48
CA LEU A 323 -5.14 -1.22 -5.23
C LEU A 323 -3.69 -1.59 -5.53
N ILE A 324 -2.72 -0.89 -4.95
CA ILE A 324 -1.30 -1.25 -5.01
C ILE A 324 -0.75 -1.49 -3.61
N SER A 325 0.06 -2.53 -3.45
CA SER A 325 0.77 -2.77 -2.19
C SER A 325 2.19 -2.23 -2.19
N ASP A 326 2.56 -1.71 -1.04
CA ASP A 326 3.94 -1.49 -0.68
C ASP A 326 4.59 -2.85 -0.34
N ASN A 327 5.85 -3.00 -0.72
CA ASN A 327 6.66 -4.16 -0.40
C ASN A 327 7.64 -3.89 0.76
N ASN A 328 7.72 -2.68 1.32
CA ASN A 328 8.67 -2.24 2.34
C ASN A 328 10.14 -2.55 1.99
N ASN A 329 10.47 -2.81 0.72
CA ASN A 329 11.71 -3.49 0.29
C ASN A 329 12.05 -4.79 1.07
N ALA A 330 11.04 -5.45 1.62
CA ALA A 330 11.15 -6.68 2.39
C ALA A 330 11.02 -7.89 1.45
N ALA A 331 11.93 -8.85 1.58
CA ALA A 331 11.93 -10.07 0.75
C ALA A 331 10.67 -10.95 0.91
N THR A 332 9.86 -10.71 1.95
CA THR A 332 8.63 -11.45 2.24
C THR A 332 7.37 -10.78 1.71
N GLN A 333 7.47 -9.54 1.23
CA GLN A 333 6.33 -8.77 0.74
C GLN A 333 6.43 -8.58 -0.77
N ARG A 334 5.28 -8.35 -1.42
CA ARG A 334 5.17 -8.21 -2.87
C ARG A 334 4.61 -6.84 -3.24
N THR A 335 4.91 -6.38 -4.44
CA THR A 335 4.19 -5.27 -5.06
C THR A 335 3.05 -5.84 -5.88
N LEU A 336 1.89 -6.02 -5.26
CA LEU A 336 0.68 -6.48 -5.91
C LEU A 336 -0.11 -5.29 -6.45
N LEU A 337 -0.68 -5.47 -7.64
CA LEU A 337 -1.69 -4.60 -8.20
C LEU A 337 -2.99 -5.39 -8.32
N LEU A 338 -4.07 -4.92 -7.70
CA LEU A 338 -5.40 -5.53 -7.79
C LEU A 338 -6.36 -4.64 -8.57
N ARG A 339 -7.33 -5.27 -9.24
CA ARG A 339 -8.47 -4.59 -9.85
C ARG A 339 -9.79 -5.16 -9.35
N LEU A 340 -10.51 -4.36 -8.58
CA LEU A 340 -11.84 -4.65 -8.06
C LEU A 340 -12.90 -3.92 -8.89
N GLN A 341 -13.71 -4.67 -9.62
CA GLN A 341 -14.80 -4.14 -10.44
C GLN A 341 -16.10 -4.09 -9.64
N PHE A 342 -16.87 -3.01 -9.78
CA PHE A 342 -18.19 -2.83 -9.16
C PHE A 342 -19.01 -1.77 -9.90
N ARG A 343 -20.26 -1.57 -9.51
CA ARG A 343 -21.12 -0.45 -9.94
C ARG A 343 -21.59 0.33 -8.72
N LEU A 344 -21.96 1.60 -8.92
CA LEU A 344 -22.55 2.41 -7.85
C LEU A 344 -23.84 1.82 -7.29
N SER A 345 -24.61 1.10 -8.14
CA SER A 345 -25.82 0.37 -7.76
C SER A 345 -25.57 -0.79 -6.81
N ASP A 346 -24.35 -1.31 -6.77
CA ASP A 346 -23.97 -2.45 -5.92
C ASP A 346 -23.64 -1.98 -4.49
N LEU A 347 -23.46 -0.66 -4.30
CA LEU A 347 -23.13 -0.06 -3.02
C LEU A 347 -24.39 0.20 -2.18
N PRO A 348 -24.28 0.15 -0.83
CA PRO A 348 -25.39 0.53 0.05
C PRO A 348 -25.93 1.93 -0.29
N PRO A 349 -27.25 2.16 -0.24
CA PRO A 349 -27.82 3.47 -0.55
C PRO A 349 -27.42 4.52 0.51
N ARG A 350 -27.44 5.80 0.16
CA ARG A 350 -27.17 6.88 1.14
C ARG A 350 -28.14 6.78 2.31
N GLY A 351 -27.63 6.95 3.54
CA GLY A 351 -28.42 6.88 4.77
C GLY A 351 -28.65 5.47 5.33
N SER A 352 -28.20 4.41 4.65
CA SER A 352 -28.28 3.02 5.15
C SER A 352 -27.18 2.66 6.15
N GLN A 353 -26.79 3.58 7.03
CA GLN A 353 -25.83 3.25 8.10
C GLN A 353 -26.43 2.09 8.92
N ALA A 354 -25.85 0.91 8.75
CA ALA A 354 -26.24 -0.27 9.49
C ALA A 354 -26.07 0.06 10.97
N LYS A 355 -27.15 -0.09 11.73
CA LYS A 355 -27.10 -0.15 13.19
C LYS A 355 -26.12 -1.27 13.56
N GLN A 356 -24.84 -0.95 13.74
CA GLN A 356 -23.93 -1.85 14.43
C GLN A 356 -24.46 -1.95 15.86
N LYS A 357 -25.19 -3.03 16.15
CA LYS A 357 -25.52 -3.43 17.51
C LYS A 357 -24.20 -3.52 18.27
N ALA A 358 -24.06 -2.70 19.31
CA ALA A 358 -23.03 -2.93 20.32
C ALA A 358 -23.14 -4.38 20.82
N PRO A 359 -22.03 -5.12 20.95
CA PRO A 359 -22.06 -6.38 21.66
C PRO A 359 -22.45 -6.07 23.12
N GLY A 360 -23.58 -6.64 23.55
CA GLY A 360 -24.02 -6.61 24.94
C GLY A 360 -23.31 -7.66 25.79
#